data_AF-A0A7C8B3Z9-F1
#
_entry.id   AF-A0A7C8B3Z9-F1
#
_cell.length_a   1.000
_cell.length_b   1.000
_cell.length_c   1.000
_cell.angle_alpha   90.00
_cell.angle_beta   90.00
_cell.angle_gamma   90.00
#
_symmetry.space_group_name_H-M   'P 1'
#
loop_
_entity.id
_entity.type
_entity.pdbx_description
1 polymer ?
#
loop_
_entity_poly.entity_id
_entity_poly.type
_entity_poly.pdbx_seq_one_letter_code
_entity_poly.pdbx_strand_id
1 'polypeptide(L)'
;MSDMEQYSRYFSVGMKVGVSIPLPNASVFRDWAIVQDVDEDLIALQLSRDMLPAHVTLRYGQILELRCGGNNDNYCCRAMIVSESDARQLMLRLIGEIVSDDLREFYRIDAFLPIKYFVSREQNVERLRLDWEERRVYRLRQKNHSWSGKLPAADAQLPHERLQEREEAETESSEESKPTEPTTYEPWNTIIPLAANISGGGLRLITHQGFEDGEYCLLEILVPSPQRVVDVVARVVFANRNFAAGTDREYFNTGMQFLYIDERDRDAVVTYISTIQLMRNRQLLEEYMFRDKGGGRHQEKAADTSGVSVKRIAILVATAVTILLIAIMMFNFFWDYVHGHPKGEIEQTFEGGIRKYIEQRQR
;
A
#
# COMPACT_ATOMS: atom_id res chain seq x y z
N MET A 1 -23.56 -17.07 10.48
CA MET A 1 -23.54 -15.83 11.27
C MET A 1 -24.46 -14.88 10.54
N SER A 2 -25.47 -14.34 11.20
CA SER A 2 -26.42 -13.45 10.54
C SER A 2 -25.69 -12.19 10.07
N ASP A 3 -26.00 -11.71 8.87
CA ASP A 3 -25.54 -10.43 8.32
C ASP A 3 -25.82 -9.24 9.28
N MET A 4 -26.68 -9.43 10.29
CA MET A 4 -27.07 -8.45 11.32
C MET A 4 -25.96 -8.12 12.34
N GLU A 5 -25.03 -9.03 12.65
CA GLU A 5 -23.87 -8.72 13.52
C GLU A 5 -22.77 -7.93 12.80
N GLN A 6 -22.94 -7.68 11.49
CA GLN A 6 -21.89 -7.10 10.67
C GLN A 6 -21.75 -5.59 10.92
N TYR A 7 -22.85 -4.84 11.04
CA TYR A 7 -22.80 -3.37 11.11
C TYR A 7 -22.11 -2.80 12.35
N SER A 8 -22.34 -3.40 13.53
CA SER A 8 -21.74 -2.94 14.79
C SER A 8 -20.21 -3.03 14.82
N ARG A 9 -19.60 -3.81 13.92
CA ARG A 9 -18.14 -3.86 13.75
C ARG A 9 -17.58 -2.64 13.01
N TYR A 10 -18.38 -2.01 12.16
CA TYR A 10 -17.95 -0.88 11.32
C TYR A 10 -18.46 0.46 11.82
N PHE A 11 -19.60 0.48 12.53
CA PHE A 11 -20.19 1.67 13.12
C PHE A 11 -20.15 1.55 14.64
N SER A 12 -19.34 2.41 15.27
CA SER A 12 -19.23 2.49 16.72
C SER A 12 -19.74 3.86 17.21
N VAL A 13 -20.31 3.87 18.41
CA VAL A 13 -20.77 5.12 19.05
C VAL A 13 -19.59 6.06 19.25
N GLY A 14 -19.79 7.34 18.91
CA GLY A 14 -18.76 8.38 18.92
C GLY A 14 -17.93 8.47 17.63
N MET A 15 -18.11 7.54 16.69
CA MET A 15 -17.38 7.56 15.43
C MET A 15 -17.88 8.69 14.52
N LYS A 16 -16.94 9.38 13.86
CA LYS A 16 -17.25 10.38 12.83
C LYS A 16 -17.51 9.68 11.51
N VAL A 17 -18.68 9.90 10.94
CA VAL A 17 -19.08 9.38 9.63
C VAL A 17 -19.33 10.53 8.66
N GLY A 18 -19.01 10.33 7.39
CA GLY A 18 -19.43 11.20 6.30
C GLY A 18 -20.83 10.83 5.84
N VAL A 19 -21.71 11.81 5.66
CA VAL A 19 -23.07 11.64 5.16
C VAL A 19 -23.18 12.34 3.82
N SER A 20 -23.55 11.59 2.80
CA SER A 20 -23.79 12.07 1.43
C SER A 20 -25.28 12.13 1.16
N ILE A 21 -25.82 13.35 1.05
CA ILE A 21 -27.25 13.64 0.84
C ILE A 21 -27.46 13.97 -0.64
N PRO A 22 -28.24 13.16 -1.40
CA PRO A 22 -28.53 13.46 -2.79
C PRO A 22 -29.48 14.65 -2.92
N LEU A 23 -29.17 15.56 -3.84
CA LEU A 23 -29.98 16.74 -4.15
C LEU A 23 -30.79 16.53 -5.44
N PRO A 24 -31.92 17.25 -5.64
CA PRO A 24 -32.76 17.11 -6.84
C PRO A 24 -32.05 17.39 -8.17
N ASN A 25 -30.96 18.15 -8.14
CA ASN A 25 -30.13 18.49 -9.31
C ASN A 25 -29.08 17.42 -9.65
N ALA A 26 -29.19 16.20 -9.11
CA ALA A 26 -28.22 15.12 -9.22
C ALA A 26 -26.83 15.41 -8.63
N SER A 27 -26.67 16.51 -7.90
CA SER A 27 -25.47 16.75 -7.08
C SER A 27 -25.61 16.10 -5.70
N VAL A 28 -24.50 15.96 -4.99
CA VAL A 28 -24.46 15.37 -3.65
C VAL A 28 -23.93 16.39 -2.67
N PHE A 29 -24.70 16.69 -1.64
CA PHE A 29 -24.26 17.48 -0.50
C PHE A 29 -23.56 16.56 0.51
N ARG A 30 -22.34 16.92 0.91
CA ARG A 30 -21.54 16.12 1.85
C ARG A 30 -21.45 16.86 3.19
N ASP A 31 -21.77 16.16 4.27
CA ASP A 31 -21.60 16.63 5.64
C ASP A 31 -20.94 15.53 6.49
N TRP A 32 -20.55 15.87 7.72
CA TRP A 32 -20.14 14.90 8.71
C TRP A 32 -21.20 14.76 9.80
N ALA A 33 -21.25 13.58 10.40
CA ALA A 33 -22.09 13.28 11.55
C ALA A 33 -21.31 12.45 12.57
N ILE A 34 -21.80 12.43 13.80
CA ILE A 34 -21.30 11.55 14.87
C ILE A 34 -22.37 10.51 15.15
N VAL A 35 -21.94 9.24 15.24
CA VAL A 35 -22.82 8.14 15.65
C VAL A 35 -23.15 8.29 17.13
N GLN A 36 -24.42 8.52 17.46
CA GLN A 36 -24.88 8.62 18.85
C GLN A 36 -25.29 7.25 19.41
N ASP A 37 -25.94 6.44 18.58
CA ASP A 37 -26.43 5.12 18.99
C ASP A 37 -26.48 4.18 17.78
N VAL A 38 -26.31 2.88 18.04
CA VAL A 38 -26.37 1.81 17.05
C VAL A 38 -27.14 0.64 17.66
N ASP A 39 -28.29 0.34 17.07
CA ASP A 39 -29.15 -0.77 17.47
C ASP A 39 -29.48 -1.62 16.24
N GLU A 40 -28.84 -2.77 16.12
CA GLU A 40 -28.95 -3.69 14.96
C GLU A 40 -28.71 -2.99 13.61
N ASP A 41 -29.78 -2.69 12.86
CA ASP A 41 -29.75 -1.99 11.58
C ASP A 41 -30.16 -0.51 11.69
N LEU A 42 -30.52 -0.03 12.87
CA LEU A 42 -30.83 1.36 13.14
C LEU A 42 -29.61 2.10 13.67
N ILE A 43 -29.35 3.26 13.12
CA ILE A 43 -28.27 4.15 13.53
C ILE A 43 -28.81 5.55 13.79
N ALA A 44 -28.53 6.07 14.97
CA ALA A 44 -28.82 7.46 15.33
C ALA A 44 -27.58 8.31 15.05
N LEU A 45 -27.71 9.26 14.12
CA LEU A 45 -26.64 10.17 13.73
C LEU A 45 -26.97 11.60 14.16
N GLN A 46 -25.97 12.30 14.68
CA GLN A 46 -26.03 13.73 14.90
C GLN A 46 -25.23 14.45 13.82
N LEU A 47 -25.89 15.26 12.98
CA LEU A 47 -25.20 16.06 11.97
C LEU A 47 -24.30 17.12 12.62
N SER A 48 -23.20 17.45 11.94
CA SER A 48 -22.24 18.44 12.44
C SER A 48 -22.79 19.87 12.44
N ARG A 49 -23.79 20.14 11.59
CA ARG A 49 -24.43 21.44 11.43
C ARG A 49 -25.80 21.44 12.10
N ASP A 50 -26.09 22.50 12.84
CA ASP A 50 -27.42 22.69 13.45
C ASP A 50 -28.47 23.14 12.42
N MET A 51 -28.05 23.79 11.32
CA MET A 51 -28.93 24.16 10.21
C MET A 51 -28.35 23.68 8.88
N LEU A 52 -29.16 22.94 8.13
CA LEU A 52 -28.86 22.56 6.76
C LEU A 52 -29.07 23.75 5.81
N PRO A 53 -28.31 23.85 4.71
CA PRO A 53 -28.57 24.86 3.68
C PRO A 53 -29.99 24.75 3.13
N ALA A 54 -30.61 25.87 2.75
CA ALA A 54 -32.03 25.93 2.33
C ALA A 54 -32.40 25.01 1.14
N HIS A 55 -31.42 24.57 0.35
CA HIS A 55 -31.62 23.67 -0.78
C HIS A 55 -31.51 22.17 -0.40
N VAL A 56 -31.09 21.86 0.83
CA VAL A 56 -30.97 20.50 1.33
C VAL A 56 -32.24 20.18 2.12
N THR A 57 -33.04 19.25 1.63
CA THR A 57 -34.23 18.75 2.34
C THR A 57 -34.04 17.28 2.64
N LEU A 58 -34.31 16.90 3.89
CA LEU A 58 -34.30 15.52 4.34
C LEU A 58 -35.75 15.04 4.41
N ARG A 59 -36.04 13.91 3.76
CA ARG A 59 -37.39 13.33 3.73
C ARG A 59 -37.37 11.92 4.26
N TYR A 60 -38.43 11.54 4.98
CA TYR A 60 -38.65 10.14 5.34
C TYR A 60 -38.58 9.24 4.08
N GLY A 61 -37.88 8.12 4.20
CA GLY A 61 -37.66 7.19 3.09
C GLY A 61 -36.57 7.59 2.10
N GLN A 62 -35.94 8.76 2.25
CA GLN A 62 -34.81 9.17 1.41
C GLN A 62 -33.60 8.30 1.71
N ILE A 63 -32.94 7.82 0.64
CA ILE A 63 -31.72 7.03 0.75
C ILE A 63 -30.52 7.99 0.76
N LEU A 64 -29.65 7.79 1.74
CA LEU A 64 -28.39 8.48 1.96
C LEU A 64 -27.24 7.47 1.81
N GLU A 65 -26.06 7.98 1.55
CA GLU A 65 -24.83 7.17 1.55
C GLU A 65 -23.98 7.57 2.77
N LEU A 66 -23.71 6.60 3.63
CA LEU A 66 -22.87 6.74 4.82
C LEU A 66 -21.47 6.24 4.49
N ARG A 67 -20.47 7.11 4.69
CA ARG A 67 -19.06 6.78 4.55
C ARG A 67 -18.41 6.77 5.90
N CYS A 68 -17.93 5.61 6.29
CA CYS A 68 -17.17 5.42 7.51
C CYS A 68 -15.69 5.30 7.14
N GLY A 69 -14.81 6.08 7.75
CA GLY A 69 -13.38 6.04 7.48
C GLY A 69 -12.61 5.86 8.78
N GLY A 70 -12.02 4.68 8.97
CA GLY A 70 -11.01 4.45 10.00
C GLY A 70 -9.61 4.82 9.49
N ASN A 71 -8.58 4.64 10.31
CA ASN A 71 -7.19 4.99 9.95
C ASN A 71 -6.63 4.28 8.71
N ASN A 72 -7.32 3.29 8.13
CA ASN A 72 -6.81 2.57 6.96
C ASN A 72 -7.88 2.14 5.94
N ASP A 73 -9.12 1.88 6.38
CA ASP A 73 -10.18 1.40 5.50
C ASP A 73 -11.37 2.37 5.48
N ASN A 74 -11.80 2.70 4.27
CA ASN A 74 -13.05 3.42 4.03
C ASN A 74 -14.12 2.40 3.67
N TYR A 75 -15.27 2.51 4.32
CA TYR A 75 -16.45 1.70 4.06
C TYR A 75 -17.60 2.61 3.67
N CYS A 76 -18.40 2.14 2.73
CA CYS A 76 -19.63 2.76 2.31
C CYS A 76 -20.80 1.83 2.60
N CYS A 77 -21.87 2.39 3.16
CA CYS A 77 -23.13 1.70 3.37
C CYS A 77 -24.27 2.66 2.98
N ARG A 78 -25.33 2.14 2.36
CA ARG A 78 -26.53 2.93 2.10
C ARG A 78 -27.42 2.90 3.32
N ALA A 79 -28.10 3.99 3.60
CA ALA A 79 -29.03 4.07 4.72
C ALA A 79 -30.27 4.85 4.31
N MET A 80 -31.42 4.55 4.91
CA MET A 80 -32.68 5.22 4.65
C MET A 80 -33.17 5.96 5.88
N ILE A 81 -33.69 7.17 5.70
CA ILE A 81 -34.24 7.96 6.81
C ILE A 81 -35.55 7.32 7.31
N VAL A 82 -35.63 6.99 8.61
CA VAL A 82 -36.79 6.36 9.26
C VAL A 82 -37.51 7.31 10.23
N SER A 83 -36.92 8.45 10.61
CA SER A 83 -37.63 9.44 11.41
C SER A 83 -37.69 10.80 10.73
N GLU A 84 -38.84 11.43 10.87
CA GLU A 84 -39.03 12.86 10.66
C GLU A 84 -38.76 13.57 12.00
N SER A 85 -37.52 13.48 12.47
CA SER A 85 -37.05 14.20 13.66
C SER A 85 -36.45 15.54 13.28
N ASP A 86 -36.12 16.34 14.29
CA ASP A 86 -35.41 17.60 14.13
C ASP A 86 -34.15 17.41 13.26
N ALA A 87 -33.84 18.38 12.39
CA ALA A 87 -32.83 18.22 11.33
C ALA A 87 -31.42 17.84 11.84
N ARG A 88 -31.18 18.04 13.14
CA ARG A 88 -29.94 17.73 13.85
C ARG A 88 -29.73 16.24 14.12
N GLN A 89 -30.80 15.50 14.39
CA GLN A 89 -30.74 14.08 14.74
C GLN A 89 -31.48 13.26 13.68
N LEU A 90 -30.75 12.36 13.04
CA LEU A 90 -31.30 11.47 12.02
C LEU A 90 -31.29 10.04 12.53
N MET A 91 -32.45 9.41 12.52
CA MET A 91 -32.54 7.97 12.68
C MET A 91 -32.58 7.35 11.30
N LEU A 92 -31.56 6.56 10.99
CA LEU A 92 -31.40 5.92 9.70
C LEU A 92 -31.46 4.40 9.89
N ARG A 93 -32.01 3.69 8.92
CA ARG A 93 -31.89 2.25 8.80
C ARG A 93 -30.83 1.92 7.76
N LEU A 94 -29.82 1.14 8.12
CA LEU A 94 -28.78 0.65 7.24
C LEU A 94 -29.41 -0.35 6.26
N ILE A 95 -29.16 -0.15 4.97
CA ILE A 95 -29.73 -0.96 3.89
C ILE A 95 -28.61 -1.38 2.95
N GLY A 96 -28.44 -2.69 2.81
CA GLY A 96 -27.49 -3.28 1.89
C GLY A 96 -26.12 -3.55 2.52
N GLU A 97 -25.28 -4.23 1.76
CA GLU A 97 -23.98 -4.70 2.22
C GLU A 97 -23.01 -3.55 2.46
N ILE A 98 -22.07 -3.76 3.39
CA ILE A 98 -20.97 -2.84 3.64
C ILE A 98 -19.92 -3.07 2.56
N VAL A 99 -19.72 -2.07 1.71
CA VAL A 99 -18.76 -2.13 0.61
C VAL A 99 -17.51 -1.36 1.02
N SER A 100 -16.32 -1.91 0.81
CA SER A 100 -15.09 -1.13 0.93
C SER A 100 -15.05 -0.07 -0.17
N ASP A 101 -15.05 1.20 0.23
CA ASP A 101 -14.99 2.37 -0.65
C ASP A 101 -13.54 2.82 -0.80
N ASP A 102 -12.68 1.93 -1.28
CA ASP A 102 -11.34 2.33 -1.72
C ASP A 102 -11.44 2.93 -3.12
N LEU A 103 -11.71 4.25 -3.16
CA LEU A 103 -11.75 5.03 -4.40
C LEU A 103 -10.38 5.19 -5.08
N ARG A 104 -9.32 4.59 -4.53
CA ARG A 104 -7.97 4.72 -5.07
C ARG A 104 -7.76 3.67 -6.15
N GLU A 105 -7.47 4.14 -7.36
CA GLU A 105 -7.02 3.27 -8.47
C GLU A 105 -5.67 2.59 -8.17
N PHE A 106 -4.88 3.17 -7.27
CA PHE A 106 -3.55 2.69 -6.92
C PHE A 106 -3.38 2.57 -5.40
N TYR A 107 -2.82 1.43 -4.98
CA TYR A 107 -2.31 1.26 -3.63
C TYR A 107 -1.24 2.30 -3.31
N ARG A 108 -1.19 2.72 -2.04
CA ARG A 108 -0.21 3.68 -1.53
C ARG A 108 0.61 3.07 -0.41
N ILE A 109 1.87 3.48 -0.31
CA ILE A 109 2.73 3.16 0.83
C ILE A 109 3.47 4.38 1.31
N ASP A 110 3.71 4.44 2.62
CA ASP A 110 4.72 5.34 3.18
C ASP A 110 6.10 4.71 2.97
N ALA A 111 6.96 5.43 2.26
CA ALA A 111 8.32 5.03 1.96
C ALA A 111 9.28 6.22 2.10
N PHE A 112 10.55 5.93 2.40
CA PHE A 112 11.62 6.91 2.36
C PHE A 112 12.30 6.82 1.00
N LEU A 113 12.05 7.82 0.14
CA LEU A 113 12.54 7.85 -1.23
C LEU A 113 13.40 9.09 -1.47
N PRO A 114 14.56 8.97 -2.12
CA PRO A 114 15.30 10.13 -2.61
C PRO A 114 14.49 10.78 -3.75
N ILE A 115 13.94 11.96 -3.47
CA ILE A 115 13.10 12.72 -4.38
C ILE A 115 13.72 14.10 -4.56
N LYS A 116 13.95 14.49 -5.82
CA LYS A 116 14.23 15.87 -6.20
C LYS A 116 12.95 16.44 -6.80
N TYR A 117 12.57 17.62 -6.35
CA TYR A 117 11.48 18.38 -6.96
C TYR A 117 12.03 19.70 -7.49
N PHE A 118 11.55 20.10 -8.67
CA PHE A 118 11.92 21.33 -9.34
C PHE A 118 10.66 22.15 -9.55
N VAL A 119 10.66 23.35 -8.97
CA VAL A 119 9.61 24.33 -9.19
C VAL A 119 9.88 24.99 -10.53
N SER A 120 9.08 24.64 -11.53
CA SER A 120 9.19 25.25 -12.86
C SER A 120 8.45 26.58 -12.85
N ARG A 121 9.11 27.66 -13.29
CA ARG A 121 8.40 28.92 -13.59
C ARG A 121 7.46 28.76 -14.79
N GLU A 122 7.77 27.83 -15.68
CA GLU A 122 6.96 27.51 -16.85
C GLU A 122 5.85 26.54 -16.42
N GLN A 123 4.60 27.03 -16.43
CA GLN A 123 3.39 26.27 -16.09
C GLN A 123 2.66 25.75 -17.34
N ASN A 124 3.26 25.91 -18.52
CA ASN A 124 2.70 25.37 -19.77
C ASN A 124 2.99 23.86 -19.86
N VAL A 125 1.90 23.08 -19.89
CA VAL A 125 1.91 21.62 -19.94
C VAL A 125 2.71 21.06 -21.12
N GLU A 126 2.63 21.69 -22.29
CA GLU A 126 3.32 21.20 -23.50
C GLU A 126 4.83 21.38 -23.40
N ARG A 127 5.28 22.52 -22.88
CA ARG A 127 6.72 22.78 -22.65
C ARG A 127 7.28 21.85 -21.58
N LEU A 128 6.56 21.68 -20.47
CA LEU A 128 6.96 20.74 -19.42
C LEU A 128 7.05 19.30 -19.92
N ARG A 129 6.19 18.91 -20.86
CA ARG A 129 6.27 17.61 -21.52
C ARG A 129 7.54 17.49 -22.37
N LEU A 130 7.88 18.52 -23.16
CA LEU A 130 9.11 18.52 -23.95
C LEU A 130 10.35 18.44 -23.06
N ASP A 131 10.41 19.26 -22.01
CA ASP A 131 11.49 19.25 -21.02
C ASP A 131 11.63 17.87 -20.36
N TRP A 132 10.51 17.22 -20.04
CA TRP A 132 10.48 15.86 -19.51
C TRP A 132 11.01 14.83 -20.53
N GLU A 133 10.59 14.91 -21.79
CA GLU A 133 11.06 14.02 -22.86
C GLU A 133 12.58 14.20 -23.09
N GLU A 134 13.08 15.43 -23.09
CA GLU A 134 14.51 15.73 -23.24
C GLU A 134 15.35 15.17 -22.09
N ARG A 135 14.94 15.39 -20.84
CA ARG A 135 15.62 14.83 -19.66
C ARG A 135 15.66 13.31 -19.70
N ARG A 136 14.56 12.68 -20.11
CA ARG A 136 14.47 11.22 -20.25
C ARG A 136 15.45 10.69 -21.30
N VAL A 137 15.48 11.29 -22.49
CA VAL A 137 16.41 10.91 -23.56
C VAL A 137 17.85 11.07 -23.11
N TYR A 138 18.16 12.19 -22.44
CA TYR A 138 19.47 12.45 -21.88
C TYR A 138 19.89 11.36 -20.89
N ARG A 139 19.02 10.95 -19.98
CA ARG A 139 19.33 9.89 -19.01
C ARG A 139 19.43 8.51 -19.60
N LEU A 140 18.61 8.18 -20.59
CA LEU A 140 18.75 6.92 -21.32
C LEU A 140 20.12 6.81 -21.99
N ARG A 141 20.70 7.93 -22.44
CA ARG A 141 22.09 7.97 -22.92
C ARG A 141 23.11 7.84 -21.78
N GLN A 142 22.82 8.40 -20.61
CA GLN A 142 23.69 8.30 -19.43
C GLN A 142 23.64 6.96 -18.70
N LYS A 143 22.70 6.05 -19.00
CA LYS A 143 22.55 4.72 -18.35
C LYS A 143 23.83 3.85 -18.31
N ASN A 144 24.91 4.27 -18.96
CA ASN A 144 26.23 3.66 -18.81
C ASN A 144 26.98 4.05 -17.52
N HIS A 145 26.54 5.07 -16.77
CA HIS A 145 27.10 5.39 -15.46
C HIS A 145 26.30 4.68 -14.35
N SER A 146 26.75 3.48 -14.01
CA SER A 146 26.24 2.68 -12.89
C SER A 146 26.28 3.48 -11.59
N TRP A 147 25.13 3.64 -10.93
CA TRP A 147 25.04 4.27 -9.62
C TRP A 147 25.65 3.33 -8.58
N SER A 148 26.76 3.72 -7.95
CA SER A 148 27.30 3.00 -6.80
C SER A 148 26.38 3.29 -5.63
N GLY A 149 25.51 2.36 -5.22
CA GLY A 149 24.50 2.54 -4.16
C GLY A 149 25.05 2.78 -2.73
N LYS A 150 26.07 3.62 -2.57
CA LYS A 150 26.55 4.10 -1.28
C LYS A 150 25.63 5.24 -0.85
N LEU A 151 24.86 4.98 0.21
CA LEU A 151 24.06 6.00 0.88
C LEU A 151 24.98 7.15 1.36
N PRO A 152 24.53 8.42 1.28
CA PRO A 152 25.25 9.54 1.88
C PRO A 152 25.52 9.28 3.37
N ALA A 153 26.64 9.81 3.85
CA ALA A 153 26.97 9.81 5.27
C ALA A 153 25.92 10.61 6.07
N ALA A 154 25.75 10.26 7.36
CA ALA A 154 24.69 10.77 8.24
C ALA A 154 24.74 12.28 8.52
N ASP A 155 25.79 12.96 8.07
CA ASP A 155 26.07 14.40 8.17
C ASP A 155 25.68 15.20 6.90
N ALA A 156 25.08 14.55 5.90
CA ALA A 156 24.54 15.26 4.73
C ALA A 156 23.48 16.28 5.18
N GLN A 157 23.67 17.55 4.80
CA GLN A 157 22.68 18.61 5.01
C GLN A 157 21.53 18.41 4.02
N LEU A 158 20.30 18.73 4.45
CA LEU A 158 19.13 18.71 3.57
C LEU A 158 19.43 19.54 2.30
N PRO A 159 19.17 19.01 1.10
CA PRO A 159 19.53 19.70 -0.13
C PRO A 159 18.89 21.08 -0.19
N HIS A 160 19.70 22.10 -0.49
CA HIS A 160 19.21 23.46 -0.70
C HIS A 160 18.29 23.50 -1.93
N GLU A 161 17.14 24.14 -1.78
CA GLU A 161 16.13 24.32 -2.82
C GLU A 161 16.72 25.10 -4.01
N ARG A 162 16.58 24.57 -5.24
CA ARG A 162 16.97 25.29 -6.47
C ARG A 162 15.72 25.82 -7.14
N LEU A 163 15.51 27.14 -7.04
CA LEU A 163 14.69 27.85 -8.00
C LEU A 163 15.37 27.72 -9.38
N GLN A 164 14.63 27.41 -10.43
CA GLN A 164 15.15 27.38 -11.79
C GLN A 164 15.35 28.84 -12.24
N GLU A 165 16.38 29.50 -11.72
CA GLU A 165 16.84 30.80 -12.18
C GLU A 165 17.47 30.58 -13.56
N ARG A 166 16.66 30.77 -14.60
CA ARG A 166 17.18 31.03 -15.93
C ARG A 166 18.01 32.31 -15.81
N GLU A 167 19.29 32.22 -16.16
CA GLU A 167 20.18 33.38 -16.29
C GLU A 167 19.52 34.41 -17.20
N GLU A 168 18.82 35.38 -16.60
CA GLU A 168 18.52 36.66 -17.24
C GLU A 168 19.81 37.50 -17.19
N ALA A 169 20.80 37.03 -17.95
CA ALA A 169 21.93 37.84 -18.37
C ALA A 169 21.73 38.19 -19.84
N GLU A 170 20.69 38.99 -20.13
CA GLU A 170 20.70 39.81 -21.34
C GLU A 170 21.49 41.07 -21.05
N THR A 171 22.76 41.17 -21.49
CA THR A 171 23.24 42.35 -22.22
C THR A 171 24.51 42.02 -23.01
N GLU A 172 24.34 41.89 -24.33
CA GLU A 172 25.27 42.28 -25.40
C GLU A 172 26.72 41.75 -25.39
N SER A 173 26.96 40.60 -26.04
CA SER A 173 27.96 40.53 -27.10
C SER A 173 27.80 39.25 -27.91
N SER A 174 27.59 39.43 -29.20
CA SER A 174 27.50 38.41 -30.25
C SER A 174 28.77 37.57 -30.32
N GLU A 175 28.73 36.33 -29.84
CA GLU A 175 29.63 35.25 -30.26
C GLU A 175 28.90 33.92 -30.09
N GLU A 176 29.05 33.03 -31.08
CA GLU A 176 28.36 31.75 -31.22
C GLU A 176 28.31 30.96 -29.90
N SER A 177 27.14 31.00 -29.25
CA SER A 177 26.85 30.21 -28.07
C SER A 177 26.75 28.73 -28.45
N LYS A 178 27.83 27.98 -28.17
CA LYS A 178 27.76 26.53 -27.98
C LYS A 178 26.61 26.21 -27.02
N PRO A 179 25.87 25.10 -27.24
CA PRO A 179 24.79 24.72 -26.34
C PRO A 179 25.33 24.64 -24.92
N THR A 180 24.80 25.49 -24.03
CA THR A 180 25.10 25.54 -22.61
C THR A 180 24.98 24.12 -22.05
N GLU A 181 26.11 23.53 -21.66
CA GLU A 181 26.11 22.20 -21.07
C GLU A 181 25.19 22.22 -19.84
N PRO A 182 24.27 21.25 -19.70
CA PRO A 182 23.35 21.21 -18.58
C PRO A 182 24.14 21.22 -17.28
N THR A 183 23.86 22.23 -16.45
CA THR A 183 24.21 22.37 -15.03
C THR A 183 24.72 21.08 -14.41
N THR A 184 25.96 21.11 -13.91
CA THR A 184 26.69 20.01 -13.26
C THR A 184 25.74 19.06 -12.52
N TYR A 185 25.58 17.84 -13.04
CA TYR A 185 24.74 16.81 -12.43
C TYR A 185 25.25 16.50 -11.03
N GLU A 186 24.59 17.04 -10.01
CA GLU A 186 24.88 16.61 -8.64
C GLU A 186 24.56 15.12 -8.51
N PRO A 187 25.55 14.31 -8.10
CA PRO A 187 25.37 12.88 -7.99
C PRO A 187 24.25 12.57 -6.99
N TRP A 188 23.43 11.57 -7.31
CA TRP A 188 22.32 11.11 -6.47
C TRP A 188 22.73 10.67 -5.06
N ASN A 189 24.04 10.51 -4.82
CA ASN A 189 24.62 10.16 -3.53
C ASN A 189 24.46 11.23 -2.46
N THR A 190 24.11 12.48 -2.79
CA THR A 190 23.99 13.57 -1.81
C THR A 190 22.55 13.80 -1.35
N ILE A 191 21.57 13.14 -1.97
CA ILE A 191 20.15 13.43 -1.74
C ILE A 191 19.67 12.65 -0.52
N ILE A 192 19.13 13.39 0.46
CA ILE A 192 18.51 12.80 1.65
C ILE A 192 17.16 12.20 1.24
N PRO A 193 16.86 10.94 1.62
CA PRO A 193 15.56 10.36 1.37
C PRO A 193 14.48 11.09 2.16
N LEU A 194 13.40 11.47 1.47
CA LEU A 194 12.25 12.13 2.05
C LEU A 194 11.16 11.10 2.35
N ALA A 195 10.46 11.30 3.47
CA ALA A 195 9.25 10.54 3.76
C ALA A 195 8.16 10.93 2.76
N ALA A 196 7.72 9.98 1.95
CA ALA A 196 6.72 10.18 0.94
C ALA A 196 5.68 9.05 0.97
N ASN A 197 4.41 9.41 0.83
CA ASN A 197 3.35 8.45 0.56
C ASN A 197 3.22 8.34 -0.96
N ILE A 198 3.74 7.26 -1.55
CA ILE A 198 3.82 7.06 -3.00
C ILE A 198 2.76 6.06 -3.48
N SER A 199 2.27 6.29 -4.70
CA SER A 199 1.34 5.43 -5.44
C SER A 199 1.72 5.38 -6.93
N GLY A 200 1.06 4.52 -7.71
CA GLY A 200 1.24 4.49 -9.17
C GLY A 200 0.69 5.72 -9.92
N GLY A 201 -0.15 6.54 -9.27
CA GLY A 201 -0.79 7.71 -9.88
C GLY A 201 -0.37 9.05 -9.29
N GLY A 202 0.49 9.06 -8.28
CA GLY A 202 0.85 10.29 -7.56
C GLY A 202 1.64 10.01 -6.28
N LEU A 203 2.05 11.08 -5.61
CA LEU A 203 2.71 10.99 -4.31
C LEU A 203 2.33 12.16 -3.42
N ARG A 204 2.54 12.01 -2.12
CA ARG A 204 2.40 13.06 -1.12
C ARG A 204 3.72 13.19 -0.38
N LEU A 205 4.26 14.40 -0.33
CA LEU A 205 5.52 14.69 0.36
C LEU A 205 5.39 15.93 1.23
N ILE A 206 6.36 16.11 2.13
CA ILE A 206 6.46 17.33 2.93
C ILE A 206 7.46 18.26 2.23
N THR A 207 7.00 19.44 1.82
CA THR A 207 7.81 20.47 1.13
C THR A 207 8.08 21.66 2.04
N HIS A 208 9.15 22.41 1.76
CA HIS A 208 9.46 23.66 2.47
C HIS A 208 8.72 24.87 1.87
N GLN A 209 8.45 24.83 0.57
CA GLN A 209 7.65 25.83 -0.12
C GLN A 209 6.18 25.41 -0.19
N GLY A 210 5.30 26.42 -0.10
CA GLY A 210 3.87 26.27 -0.39
C GLY A 210 3.65 26.35 -1.90
N PHE A 211 2.89 25.39 -2.43
CA PHE A 211 2.49 25.34 -3.83
C PHE A 211 1.05 25.81 -4.00
N GLU A 212 0.71 26.31 -5.19
CA GLU A 212 -0.67 26.60 -5.52
C GLU A 212 -1.39 25.34 -6.05
N ASP A 213 -2.70 25.24 -5.77
CA ASP A 213 -3.51 24.14 -6.29
C ASP A 213 -3.57 24.22 -7.82
N GLY A 214 -3.13 23.14 -8.48
CA GLY A 214 -3.04 23.07 -9.95
C GLY A 214 -1.67 23.37 -10.53
N GLU A 215 -0.70 23.82 -9.73
CA GLU A 215 0.67 24.08 -10.18
C GLU A 215 1.38 22.78 -10.64
N TYR A 216 2.27 22.89 -11.62
CA TYR A 216 3.04 21.78 -12.16
C TYR A 216 4.47 21.76 -11.62
N CYS A 217 4.91 20.58 -11.22
CA CYS A 217 6.24 20.31 -10.67
C CYS A 217 6.91 19.19 -11.45
N LEU A 218 8.20 19.36 -11.74
CA LEU A 218 9.05 18.29 -12.26
C LEU A 218 9.65 17.54 -11.08
N LEU A 219 9.46 16.22 -11.07
CA LEU A 219 9.92 15.32 -10.02
C LEU A 219 10.89 14.32 -10.61
N GLU A 220 11.97 14.07 -9.86
CA GLU A 220 12.89 12.97 -10.12
C GLU A 220 12.88 12.08 -8.88
N ILE A 221 12.48 10.82 -9.06
CA ILE A 221 12.28 9.87 -7.97
C ILE A 221 13.24 8.70 -8.17
N LEU A 222 14.13 8.45 -7.22
CA LEU A 222 14.94 7.24 -7.24
C LEU A 222 14.17 6.08 -6.60
N VAL A 223 13.71 5.15 -7.42
CA VAL A 223 13.08 3.90 -6.98
C VAL A 223 14.20 2.91 -6.61
N PRO A 224 14.22 2.34 -5.39
CA PRO A 224 15.29 1.42 -4.98
C PRO A 224 15.23 0.04 -5.66
N SER A 225 14.02 -0.44 -6.00
CA SER A 225 13.81 -1.78 -6.57
C SER A 225 12.66 -1.76 -7.59
N PRO A 226 12.94 -1.74 -8.90
CA PRO A 226 14.27 -1.75 -9.51
C PRO A 226 15.00 -0.42 -9.28
N GLN A 227 16.33 -0.48 -9.10
CA GLN A 227 17.19 0.69 -8.89
C GLN A 227 17.18 1.58 -10.14
N ARG A 228 16.26 2.54 -10.19
CA ARG A 228 15.98 3.35 -11.39
C ARG A 228 15.50 4.74 -10.99
N VAL A 229 16.00 5.75 -11.67
CA VAL A 229 15.47 7.11 -11.55
C VAL A 229 14.29 7.26 -12.48
N VAL A 230 13.18 7.73 -11.93
CA VAL A 230 11.90 7.93 -12.59
C VAL A 230 11.66 9.44 -12.72
N ASP A 231 11.48 9.89 -13.95
CA ASP A 231 11.13 11.28 -14.28
C ASP A 231 9.63 11.43 -14.40
N VAL A 232 9.08 12.41 -13.70
CA VAL A 232 7.64 12.63 -13.66
C VAL A 232 7.33 14.12 -13.71
N VAL A 233 6.34 14.48 -14.52
CA VAL A 233 5.65 15.78 -14.38
C VAL A 233 4.41 15.53 -13.53
N ALA A 234 4.30 16.24 -12.42
CA ALA A 234 3.19 16.10 -11.50
C ALA A 234 2.44 17.43 -11.34
N ARG A 235 1.13 17.34 -11.17
CA ARG A 235 0.25 18.47 -10.84
C ARG A 235 -0.05 18.45 -9.35
N VAL A 236 0.12 19.58 -8.68
CA VAL A 236 -0.24 19.78 -7.28
C VAL A 236 -1.77 19.74 -7.16
N VAL A 237 -2.27 18.85 -6.30
CA VAL A 237 -3.71 18.68 -6.04
C VAL A 237 -4.12 19.41 -4.77
N PHE A 238 -3.23 19.44 -3.77
CA PHE A 238 -3.42 20.19 -2.53
C PHE A 238 -2.06 20.52 -1.92
N ALA A 239 -1.95 21.68 -1.28
CA ALA A 239 -0.81 22.04 -0.43
C ALA A 239 -1.31 22.64 0.90
N ASN A 240 -1.33 21.83 1.95
CA ASN A 240 -1.81 22.25 3.26
C ASN A 240 -0.64 22.53 4.22
N ARG A 241 -0.68 23.65 4.94
CA ARG A 241 0.31 23.94 5.99
C ARG A 241 0.31 22.83 7.04
N ASN A 242 1.49 22.29 7.32
CA ASN A 242 1.68 21.24 8.32
C ASN A 242 2.00 21.87 9.68
N PHE A 243 0.97 22.05 10.52
CA PHE A 243 1.11 22.60 11.87
C PHE A 243 1.88 21.69 12.85
N ALA A 244 2.15 20.43 12.47
CA ALA A 244 2.87 19.48 13.32
C ALA A 244 4.40 19.63 13.25
N ALA A 245 4.93 20.34 12.25
CA ALA A 245 6.35 20.64 12.16
C ALA A 245 6.61 21.97 12.89
N GLY A 246 7.52 21.96 13.87
CA GLY A 246 7.68 23.02 14.87
C GLY A 246 7.89 24.46 14.34
N THR A 247 7.92 25.41 15.27
CA THR A 247 7.77 26.86 15.06
C THR A 247 8.79 27.57 14.16
N ASP A 248 9.90 26.93 13.76
CA ASP A 248 11.03 27.64 13.15
C ASP A 248 11.06 27.57 11.61
N ARG A 249 10.29 26.66 10.99
CA ARG A 249 10.16 26.57 9.52
C ARG A 249 8.75 26.17 9.11
N GLU A 250 8.18 26.87 8.13
CA GLU A 250 6.90 26.45 7.54
C GLU A 250 7.13 25.20 6.68
N TYR A 251 6.37 24.14 6.97
CA TYR A 251 6.34 22.94 6.15
C TYR A 251 4.95 22.78 5.55
N PHE A 252 4.89 22.31 4.32
CA PHE A 252 3.65 22.08 3.60
C PHE A 252 3.51 20.61 3.30
N ASN A 253 2.30 20.11 3.49
CA ASN A 253 1.92 18.77 3.12
C ASN A 253 1.31 18.82 1.74
N THR A 254 2.10 18.41 0.75
CA THR A 254 1.81 18.63 -0.66
C THR A 254 1.49 17.29 -1.33
N GLY A 255 0.26 17.18 -1.85
CA GLY A 255 -0.19 16.05 -2.66
C GLY A 255 -0.07 16.36 -4.14
N MET A 256 0.59 15.49 -4.89
CA MET A 256 0.86 15.65 -6.31
C MET A 256 0.34 14.44 -7.10
N GLN A 257 -0.31 14.69 -8.24
CA GLN A 257 -0.82 13.68 -9.17
C GLN A 257 0.09 13.61 -10.40
N PHE A 258 0.47 12.41 -10.83
CA PHE A 258 1.32 12.21 -12.00
C PHE A 258 0.53 12.52 -13.28
N LEU A 259 1.01 13.49 -14.05
CA LEU A 259 0.45 13.86 -15.36
C LEU A 259 1.19 13.13 -16.48
N TYR A 260 2.52 13.20 -16.48
CA TYR A 260 3.37 12.52 -17.44
C TYR A 260 4.38 11.63 -16.72
N ILE A 261 4.27 10.33 -16.97
CA ILE A 261 5.20 9.30 -16.50
C ILE A 261 5.27 8.24 -17.59
N ASP A 262 6.47 7.71 -17.86
CA ASP A 262 6.65 6.60 -18.78
C ASP A 262 6.02 5.34 -18.19
N GLU A 263 5.36 4.53 -19.00
CA GLU A 263 4.65 3.34 -18.48
C GLU A 263 5.61 2.35 -17.82
N ARG A 264 6.83 2.22 -18.34
CA ARG A 264 7.88 1.39 -17.73
C ARG A 264 8.38 1.94 -16.39
N ASP A 265 8.35 3.26 -16.22
CA ASP A 265 8.71 3.91 -14.95
C ASP A 265 7.56 3.79 -13.94
N ARG A 266 6.31 3.92 -14.40
CA ARG A 266 5.11 3.65 -13.62
C ARG A 266 5.10 2.21 -13.10
N ASP A 267 5.39 1.23 -13.97
CA ASP A 267 5.50 -0.18 -13.61
C ASP A 267 6.59 -0.42 -12.56
N ALA A 268 7.72 0.28 -12.65
CA ALA A 268 8.80 0.20 -11.67
C ALA A 268 8.33 0.69 -10.28
N VAL A 269 7.62 1.82 -10.24
CA VAL A 269 7.01 2.34 -9.01
C VAL A 269 5.99 1.35 -8.43
N VAL A 270 5.08 0.82 -9.25
CA VAL A 270 4.06 -0.15 -8.82
C VAL A 270 4.68 -1.46 -8.32
N THR A 271 5.74 -1.93 -8.99
CA THR A 271 6.50 -3.12 -8.58
C THR A 271 7.19 -2.90 -7.23
N TYR A 272 7.80 -1.72 -7.04
CA TYR A 272 8.39 -1.34 -5.76
C TYR A 272 7.36 -1.35 -4.63
N ILE A 273 6.19 -0.73 -4.86
CA ILE A 273 5.09 -0.67 -3.90
C ILE A 273 4.64 -2.09 -3.51
N SER A 274 4.39 -2.94 -4.51
CA SER A 274 3.97 -4.33 -4.29
C SER A 274 5.01 -5.12 -3.50
N THR A 275 6.30 -4.92 -3.79
CA THR A 275 7.40 -5.61 -3.10
C THR A 275 7.47 -5.23 -1.63
N ILE A 276 7.38 -3.93 -1.31
CA ILE A 276 7.39 -3.45 0.08
C ILE A 276 6.16 -3.96 0.85
N GLN A 277 4.98 -3.99 0.21
CA GLN A 277 3.77 -4.54 0.82
C GLN A 277 3.90 -6.03 1.15
N LEU A 278 4.39 -6.83 0.21
CA LEU A 278 4.65 -8.26 0.44
C LEU A 278 5.67 -8.48 1.56
N MET A 279 6.72 -7.66 1.63
CA MET A 279 7.70 -7.71 2.72
C MET A 279 7.06 -7.39 4.08
N ARG A 280 6.23 -6.34 4.17
CA ARG A 280 5.52 -5.98 5.41
C ARG A 280 4.55 -7.08 5.86
N ASN A 281 3.76 -7.63 4.94
CA ASN A 281 2.84 -8.72 5.24
C ASN A 281 3.57 -9.96 5.75
N ARG A 282 4.70 -10.29 5.13
CA ARG A 282 5.55 -11.41 5.58
C ARG A 282 6.12 -11.17 6.99
N GLN A 283 6.60 -9.96 7.28
CA GLN A 283 7.11 -9.61 8.61
C GLN A 283 6.03 -9.73 9.68
N LEU A 284 4.82 -9.23 9.41
CA LEU A 284 3.68 -9.36 10.33
C LEU A 284 3.34 -10.84 10.57
N LEU A 285 3.26 -11.66 9.52
CA LEU A 285 2.99 -13.09 9.65
C LEU A 285 4.07 -13.81 10.47
N GLU A 286 5.35 -13.49 10.26
CA GLU A 286 6.44 -14.04 11.06
C GLU A 286 6.27 -13.66 12.54
N GLU A 287 5.97 -12.38 12.85
CA GLU A 287 5.70 -11.93 14.22
C GLU A 287 4.55 -12.70 14.88
N TYR A 288 3.43 -12.89 14.17
CA TYR A 288 2.30 -13.68 14.65
C TYR A 288 2.67 -15.15 14.89
N MET A 289 3.41 -15.77 13.97
CA MET A 289 3.82 -17.18 14.06
C MET A 289 4.79 -17.45 15.23
N PHE A 290 5.62 -16.48 15.60
CA PHE A 290 6.54 -16.62 16.74
C PHE A 290 5.90 -16.25 18.08
N ARG A 291 4.85 -15.42 18.09
CA ARG A 291 4.10 -15.07 19.30
C ARG A 291 3.31 -16.26 19.85
N ASP A 292 2.81 -17.15 19.00
CA ASP A 292 2.00 -18.29 19.42
C ASP A 292 2.82 -19.44 20.05
N LYS A 293 4.14 -19.50 19.78
CA LYS A 293 5.03 -20.47 20.45
C LYS A 293 5.44 -20.08 21.87
N GLY A 294 5.17 -18.83 22.29
CA GLY A 294 5.49 -18.33 23.64
C GLY A 294 4.29 -18.14 24.58
N GLY A 295 3.06 -18.16 24.07
CA GLY A 295 1.84 -17.79 24.79
C GLY A 295 1.16 -18.90 25.61
N GLY A 296 1.72 -20.12 25.63
CA GLY A 296 1.16 -21.27 26.35
C GLY A 296 1.80 -21.56 27.72
N ARG A 297 2.51 -20.62 28.34
CA ARG A 297 2.94 -20.76 29.75
C ARG A 297 2.19 -19.76 30.61
N HIS A 298 1.07 -20.27 31.12
CA HIS A 298 0.49 -19.88 32.39
C HIS A 298 1.53 -19.26 33.32
N GLN A 299 1.33 -17.98 33.57
CA GLN A 299 1.81 -17.29 34.75
C GLN A 299 1.02 -17.83 35.96
N GLU A 300 1.24 -19.10 36.30
CA GLU A 300 0.89 -19.64 37.62
C GLU A 300 2.16 -20.19 38.26
N LYS A 301 2.57 -19.45 39.29
CA LYS A 301 3.35 -19.88 40.45
C LYS A 301 4.82 -20.22 40.19
N ALA A 302 5.63 -19.21 40.50
CA ALA A 302 6.89 -19.42 41.19
C ALA A 302 6.66 -20.21 42.49
N ALA A 303 6.81 -21.53 42.42
CA ALA A 303 7.15 -22.44 43.52
C ALA A 303 7.17 -23.86 42.95
N ASP A 304 8.32 -24.32 42.46
CA ASP A 304 8.97 -25.54 42.95
C ASP A 304 10.12 -25.93 42.03
N THR A 305 11.31 -25.74 42.56
CA THR A 305 12.52 -26.43 42.13
C THR A 305 12.37 -27.94 42.36
N SER A 306 12.98 -28.72 41.45
CA SER A 306 13.37 -30.12 41.60
C SER A 306 12.26 -31.18 41.73
N GLY A 307 11.81 -31.67 40.59
CA GLY A 307 11.10 -32.95 40.51
C GLY A 307 10.80 -33.32 39.07
N VAL A 308 11.80 -33.85 38.34
CA VAL A 308 11.54 -34.44 37.01
C VAL A 308 10.64 -35.66 37.23
N SER A 309 9.34 -35.44 37.04
CA SER A 309 8.31 -36.46 37.22
C SER A 309 8.59 -37.64 36.28
N VAL A 310 8.90 -38.80 36.87
CA VAL A 310 9.12 -40.08 36.18
C VAL A 310 7.98 -40.41 35.21
N LYS A 311 6.77 -39.88 35.44
CA LYS A 311 5.62 -40.02 34.54
C LYS A 311 5.84 -39.37 33.18
N ARG A 312 6.53 -38.21 33.09
CA ARG A 312 6.82 -37.56 31.80
C ARG A 312 7.83 -38.35 30.98
N ILE A 313 8.85 -38.90 31.63
CA ILE A 313 9.83 -39.78 30.97
C ILE A 313 9.15 -41.06 30.49
N ALA A 314 8.28 -41.67 31.31
CA ALA A 314 7.53 -42.87 30.94
C ALA A 314 6.64 -42.66 29.70
N ILE A 315 5.94 -41.52 29.61
CA ILE A 315 5.11 -41.19 28.45
C ILE A 315 5.98 -41.03 27.19
N LEU A 316 7.12 -40.33 27.31
CA LEU A 316 8.01 -40.10 26.17
C LEU A 316 8.60 -41.43 25.65
N VAL A 317 9.02 -42.32 26.56
CA VAL A 317 9.49 -43.67 26.21
C VAL A 317 8.38 -44.49 25.57
N ALA A 318 7.17 -44.46 26.12
CA ALA A 318 6.03 -45.19 25.54
C ALA A 318 5.74 -44.73 24.11
N THR A 319 5.71 -43.41 23.86
CA THR A 319 5.50 -42.87 22.51
C THR A 319 6.59 -43.30 21.52
N ALA A 320 7.86 -43.30 21.95
CA ALA A 320 8.98 -43.75 21.13
C ALA A 320 8.87 -45.24 20.76
N VAL A 321 8.49 -46.09 21.72
CA VAL A 321 8.27 -47.52 21.48
C VAL A 321 7.11 -47.76 20.51
N THR A 322 6.04 -46.97 20.62
CA THR A 322 4.88 -47.11 19.73
C THR A 322 5.24 -46.76 18.28
N ILE A 323 6.01 -45.69 18.07
CA ILE A 323 6.50 -45.28 16.74
C ILE A 323 7.41 -46.36 16.15
N LEU A 324 8.30 -46.94 16.97
CA LEU A 324 9.21 -48.00 16.52
C LEU A 324 8.44 -49.26 16.06
N LEU A 325 7.40 -49.66 16.79
CA LEU A 325 6.56 -50.80 16.40
C LEU A 325 5.84 -50.57 15.08
N ILE A 326 5.30 -49.36 14.86
CA ILE A 326 4.66 -49.00 13.58
C ILE A 326 5.67 -49.05 12.44
N ALA A 327 6.90 -48.55 12.66
CA ALA A 327 7.95 -48.58 11.65
C ALA A 327 8.37 -50.01 11.27
N ILE A 328 8.50 -50.92 12.26
CA ILE A 328 8.78 -52.35 12.01
C ILE A 328 7.64 -53.01 11.24
N MET A 329 6.39 -52.71 11.60
CA MET A 329 5.22 -53.25 10.90
C MET A 329 5.18 -52.79 9.44
N MET A 330 5.43 -51.50 9.18
CA MET A 330 5.52 -50.97 7.81
C MET A 330 6.67 -51.60 7.03
N PHE A 331 7.83 -51.75 7.65
CA PHE A 331 8.99 -52.36 7.01
C PHE A 331 8.70 -53.80 6.57
N ASN A 332 8.10 -54.61 7.45
CA ASN A 332 7.72 -55.98 7.13
C ASN A 332 6.66 -56.03 6.02
N PHE A 333 5.67 -55.13 6.05
CA PHE A 333 4.66 -55.03 5.01
C PHE A 333 5.28 -54.72 3.64
N PHE A 334 6.18 -53.74 3.56
CA PHE A 334 6.86 -53.42 2.30
C PHE A 334 7.81 -54.51 1.84
N TRP A 335 8.49 -55.19 2.76
CA TRP A 335 9.37 -56.31 2.41
C TRP A 335 8.59 -57.45 1.76
N ASP A 336 7.45 -57.83 2.36
CA ASP A 336 6.56 -58.86 1.82
C ASP A 336 5.90 -58.40 0.52
N TYR A 337 5.54 -57.12 0.42
CA TYR A 337 5.06 -56.52 -0.83
C TYR A 337 6.10 -56.65 -1.96
N VAL A 338 7.37 -56.39 -1.70
CA VAL A 338 8.43 -56.44 -2.73
C VAL A 338 8.74 -57.88 -3.16
N HIS A 339 8.72 -58.85 -2.24
CA HIS A 339 9.07 -60.25 -2.55
C HIS A 339 7.88 -61.10 -3.00
N GLY A 340 6.68 -60.77 -2.54
CA GLY A 340 5.46 -61.54 -2.75
C GLY A 340 4.56 -61.01 -3.86
N HIS A 341 4.81 -59.82 -4.42
CA HIS A 341 3.94 -59.31 -5.48
C HIS A 341 4.06 -60.16 -6.76
N PRO A 342 2.96 -60.77 -7.23
CA PRO A 342 2.95 -61.34 -8.58
C PRO A 342 3.18 -60.19 -9.57
N LYS A 343 4.16 -60.37 -10.47
CA LYS A 343 4.50 -59.39 -11.51
C LYS A 343 3.21 -58.91 -12.20
N GLY A 344 2.94 -57.61 -12.15
CA GLY A 344 1.72 -57.03 -12.72
C GLY A 344 1.67 -57.27 -14.23
N GLU A 345 0.46 -57.33 -14.81
CA GLU A 345 0.26 -57.57 -16.25
C GLU A 345 1.05 -56.59 -17.13
N ILE A 346 1.24 -55.35 -16.68
CA ILE A 346 2.01 -54.33 -17.39
C ILE A 346 3.49 -54.69 -17.45
N GLU A 347 4.07 -55.15 -16.33
CA GLU A 347 5.47 -55.57 -16.26
C GLU A 347 5.71 -56.81 -17.12
N GLN A 348 4.78 -57.77 -17.09
CA GLN A 348 4.83 -58.95 -17.96
C GLN A 348 4.75 -58.58 -19.45
N THR A 349 3.88 -57.64 -19.80
CA THR A 349 3.73 -57.16 -21.19
C THR A 349 5.00 -56.44 -21.66
N PHE A 350 5.61 -55.66 -20.77
CA PHE A 350 6.82 -54.91 -21.07
C PHE A 350 8.06 -55.82 -21.20
N GLU A 351 8.26 -56.76 -20.28
CA GLU A 351 9.31 -57.79 -20.37
C GLU A 351 9.14 -58.65 -21.64
N GLY A 352 7.91 -59.03 -21.96
CA GLY A 352 7.58 -59.75 -23.19
C GLY A 352 7.91 -58.95 -24.45
N GLY A 353 7.65 -57.64 -24.44
CA GLY A 353 8.01 -56.72 -25.53
C GLY A 353 9.51 -56.57 -25.73
N ILE A 354 10.27 -56.38 -24.63
CA ILE A 354 11.74 -56.29 -24.68
C ILE A 354 12.36 -57.58 -25.21
N ARG A 355 11.87 -58.74 -24.75
CA ARG A 355 12.40 -60.03 -25.19
C ARG A 355 12.20 -60.24 -26.69
N LYS A 356 11.01 -59.92 -27.21
CA LYS A 356 10.73 -59.93 -28.66
C LYS A 356 11.62 -58.97 -29.44
N TYR A 357 11.86 -57.78 -28.92
CA TYR A 357 12.72 -56.79 -29.57
C TYR A 357 14.19 -57.25 -29.66
N ILE A 358 14.71 -57.89 -28.62
CA ILE A 358 16.07 -58.45 -28.61
C ILE A 358 16.21 -59.61 -29.62
N GLU A 359 15.24 -60.52 -29.65
CA GLU A 359 15.24 -61.64 -30.62
C GLU A 359 15.16 -61.15 -32.08
N GLN A 360 14.39 -60.09 -32.33
CA GLN A 360 14.23 -59.51 -33.66
C GLN A 360 15.48 -58.76 -34.13
N ARG A 361 16.37 -58.34 -33.23
CA ARG A 361 17.64 -57.67 -33.55
C ARG A 361 18.81 -58.65 -33.77
N GLN A 362 18.68 -59.90 -33.33
CA GLN A 362 19.69 -60.95 -33.51
C GLN A 362 19.50 -61.79 -34.77
N ARG A 363 18.35 -61.66 -35.44
CA ARG A 363 18.12 -62.14 -36.82
C ARG A 363 18.45 -61.05 -37.81
#